data_AF-A0A2S9G5K7-F1
#
_entry.id   AF-A0A2S9G5K7-F1
#
_cell.length_a   1.000
_cell.length_b   1.000
_cell.length_c   1.000
_cell.angle_alpha   90.00
_cell.angle_beta   90.00
_cell.angle_gamma   90.00
#
_symmetry.space_group_name_H-M   'P 1'
#
loop_
_entity.id
_entity.type
_entity.pdbx_description
1 polymer ?
#
loop_
_entity_poly.entity_id
_entity_poly.type
_entity_poly.pdbx_seq_one_letter_code
_entity_poly.pdbx_strand_id
1 'polypeptide(L)'
;LSGKVAFITGGASGIGAALASKLVSAGARVWIADRQFQAAEKPAHQLGASAHAVELDVRDPAAFDEAISRTVRTAGRIDYLFNNA
;
A
#
# COMPACT_ATOMS: atom_id res chain seq x y z
N LEU A 1 -7.70 14.02 -0.44
CA LEU A 1 -7.69 12.77 -1.23
C LEU A 1 -8.78 11.80 -0.77
N SER A 2 -9.89 12.30 -0.20
CA SER A 2 -10.98 11.48 0.31
C SER A 2 -11.50 10.49 -0.72
N GLY A 3 -11.56 9.21 -0.34
CA GLY A 3 -12.07 8.12 -1.19
C GLY A 3 -11.12 7.66 -2.29
N LYS A 4 -9.91 8.25 -2.40
CA LYS A 4 -8.88 7.79 -3.33
C LYS A 4 -8.15 6.58 -2.79
N VAL A 5 -7.72 5.70 -3.70
CA VAL A 5 -6.98 4.48 -3.36
C VAL A 5 -5.54 4.61 -3.84
N ALA A 6 -4.58 4.43 -2.94
CA ALA A 6 -3.16 4.41 -3.25
C ALA A 6 -2.54 3.03 -2.97
N PHE A 7 -1.63 2.62 -3.84
CA PHE A 7 -0.79 1.43 -3.66
C PHE A 7 0.68 1.87 -3.66
N ILE A 8 1.45 1.46 -2.67
CA ILE A 8 2.86 1.88 -2.48
C ILE A 8 3.73 0.64 -2.36
N THR A 9 4.69 0.44 -3.26
CA THR A 9 5.74 -0.57 -3.10
C THR A 9 6.86 -0.04 -2.20
N GLY A 10 7.49 -0.91 -1.40
CA GLY A 10 8.47 -0.48 -0.40
C GLY A 10 7.87 0.47 0.66
N GLY A 11 6.59 0.30 0.97
CA GLY A 11 5.85 1.21 1.85
C GLY A 11 6.14 1.04 3.34
N ALA A 12 6.88 0.01 3.73
CA ALA A 12 7.10 -0.34 5.14
C ALA A 12 8.02 0.64 5.89
N SER A 13 8.84 1.42 5.18
CA SER A 13 9.84 2.30 5.81
C SER A 13 10.15 3.55 4.99
N GLY A 14 10.98 4.44 5.56
CA GLY A 14 11.54 5.60 4.88
C GLY A 14 10.48 6.49 4.22
N ILE A 15 10.72 6.85 2.95
CA ILE A 15 9.84 7.70 2.15
C ILE A 15 8.48 7.04 1.94
N GLY A 16 8.44 5.72 1.70
CA GLY A 16 7.19 4.97 1.50
C GLY A 16 6.26 5.05 2.72
N ALA A 17 6.79 4.86 3.92
CA ALA A 17 6.01 4.95 5.16
C ALA A 17 5.55 6.40 5.44
N ALA A 18 6.41 7.38 5.20
CA ALA A 18 6.04 8.79 5.35
C ALA A 18 4.93 9.20 4.36
N LEU A 19 5.01 8.72 3.11
CA LEU A 19 4.00 8.92 2.10
C LEU A 19 2.67 8.26 2.49
N ALA A 20 2.70 7.00 2.95
CA ALA A 20 1.52 6.30 3.43
C ALA A 20 0.79 7.10 4.52
N SER A 21 1.55 7.59 5.50
CA SER A 21 1.00 8.44 6.57
C SER A 21 0.35 9.71 6.03
N LYS A 22 1.01 10.43 5.11
CA LYS A 22 0.45 11.66 4.52
C LYS A 22 -0.81 11.40 3.70
N LEU A 23 -0.86 10.31 2.94
CA LEU A 23 -2.02 9.94 2.12
C LEU A 23 -3.22 9.56 2.99
N VAL A 24 -3.00 8.78 4.05
CA VAL A 24 -4.04 8.44 5.04
C VAL A 24 -4.59 9.69 5.70
N SER A 25 -3.71 10.60 6.18
CA SER A 25 -4.14 11.88 6.77
C SER A 25 -4.89 12.78 5.79
N ALA A 26 -4.67 12.61 4.48
CA ALA A 26 -5.42 13.29 3.42
C ALA A 26 -6.74 12.58 3.03
N GLY A 27 -7.12 11.49 3.71
CA GLY A 27 -8.37 10.75 3.50
C GLY A 27 -8.31 9.64 2.45
N ALA A 28 -7.12 9.26 1.98
CA ALA A 28 -6.97 8.12 1.08
C ALA A 28 -7.00 6.78 1.84
N ARG A 29 -7.38 5.72 1.14
CA ARG A 29 -7.11 4.34 1.55
C ARG A 29 -5.80 3.89 0.92
N VAL A 30 -4.92 3.28 1.71
CA VAL A 30 -3.53 3.00 1.30
C VAL A 30 -3.21 1.53 1.48
N TRP A 31 -2.68 0.90 0.42
CA TRP A 31 -2.06 -0.41 0.47
C TRP A 31 -0.55 -0.23 0.54
N ILE A 32 0.04 -0.73 1.64
CA ILE A 32 1.46 -0.67 1.96
C ILE A 32 2.04 -2.03 1.58
N ALA A 33 2.71 -2.08 0.44
CA ALA A 33 3.33 -3.29 -0.06
C ALA A 33 4.82 -3.33 0.28
N ASP A 34 5.27 -4.47 0.78
CA ASP A 34 6.68 -4.74 1.04
C ASP A 34 6.97 -6.24 0.95
N ARG A 35 8.20 -6.61 0.59
CA ARG A 35 8.64 -8.01 0.58
C ARG A 35 8.75 -8.61 1.99
N GLN A 36 8.86 -7.77 3.02
CA GLN A 36 8.77 -8.17 4.43
C GLN A 36 7.37 -7.84 4.96
N PHE A 37 6.44 -8.79 4.93
CA PHE A 37 5.04 -8.55 5.36
C PHE A 37 4.93 -7.91 6.76
N GLN A 38 5.67 -8.45 7.74
CA GLN A 38 5.72 -7.94 9.12
C GLN A 38 6.16 -6.47 9.19
N ALA A 39 7.03 -6.03 8.28
CA ALA A 39 7.47 -4.63 8.24
C ALA A 39 6.36 -3.70 7.72
N ALA A 40 5.51 -4.17 6.80
CA ALA A 40 4.35 -3.43 6.30
C ALA A 40 3.16 -3.43 7.28
N GLU A 41 3.01 -4.47 8.11
CA GLU A 41 1.95 -4.55 9.12
C GLU A 41 2.05 -3.45 10.17
N LYS A 42 3.27 -3.13 10.63
CA LYS A 42 3.49 -2.09 11.64
C LYS A 42 2.90 -0.72 11.25
N PRO A 43 3.27 -0.10 10.12
CA PRO A 43 2.68 1.17 9.71
C PRO A 43 1.19 1.03 9.35
N ALA A 44 0.75 -0.10 8.79
CA ALA A 44 -0.67 -0.32 8.52
C ALA A 44 -1.52 -0.27 9.81
N HIS A 45 -1.09 -0.97 10.86
CA HIS A 45 -1.74 -0.93 12.17
C HIS A 45 -1.72 0.47 12.79
N GLN A 46 -0.60 1.19 12.69
CA GLN A 46 -0.49 2.55 13.23
C GLN A 46 -1.42 3.55 12.52
N LEU A 47 -1.68 3.35 11.23
CA LEU A 47 -2.52 4.22 10.40
C LEU A 47 -4.00 3.81 10.43
N GLY A 48 -4.34 2.69 11.07
CA GLY A 48 -5.71 2.25 11.32
C GLY A 48 -6.44 1.75 10.07
N ALA A 49 -7.77 1.85 10.08
CA ALA A 49 -8.66 1.20 9.11
C ALA A 49 -8.44 1.62 7.64
N SER A 50 -7.77 2.75 7.40
CA SER A 50 -7.47 3.27 6.06
C SER A 50 -6.16 2.75 5.48
N ALA A 51 -5.41 1.92 6.20
CA ALA A 51 -4.16 1.33 5.73
C ALA A 51 -4.20 -0.20 5.77
N HIS A 52 -3.62 -0.84 4.76
CA HIS A 52 -3.64 -2.28 4.57
C HIS A 52 -2.25 -2.78 4.19
N ALA A 53 -1.72 -3.80 4.87
CA ALA A 53 -0.44 -4.41 4.53
C ALA A 53 -0.60 -5.42 3.37
N VAL A 54 0.40 -5.48 2.50
CA VAL A 54 0.50 -6.44 1.39
C VAL A 54 1.92 -7.00 1.36
N GLU A 55 2.04 -8.32 1.33
CA GLU A 55 3.31 -8.97 1.03
C GLU A 55 3.52 -8.96 -0.49
N LEU A 56 4.62 -8.37 -0.95
CA LEU A 56 4.94 -8.29 -2.38
C LEU A 56 6.44 -8.18 -2.61
N ASP A 57 7.00 -9.15 -3.35
CA ASP A 57 8.27 -8.97 -4.06
C ASP A 57 7.98 -8.44 -5.47
N VAL A 58 8.31 -7.17 -5.71
CA VAL A 58 8.08 -6.50 -7.01
C VAL A 58 8.86 -7.12 -8.17
N ARG A 59 9.84 -7.99 -7.88
CA ARG A 59 10.61 -8.73 -8.89
C ARG A 59 9.86 -9.95 -9.42
N ASP A 60 8.76 -10.34 -8.78
CA ASP A 60 7.85 -11.39 -9.24
C ASP A 60 6.63 -10.75 -9.93
N PRO A 61 6.55 -10.80 -11.28
CA PRO A 61 5.44 -10.21 -12.01
C PRO A 61 4.08 -10.83 -11.67
N ALA A 62 4.04 -12.14 -11.40
CA ALA A 62 2.78 -12.82 -11.07
C ALA A 62 2.28 -12.39 -9.69
N ALA A 63 3.18 -12.25 -8.71
CA ALA A 63 2.85 -11.71 -7.40
C ALA A 63 2.36 -10.25 -7.48
N PHE A 64 2.98 -9.44 -8.35
CA PHE A 64 2.56 -8.06 -8.59
C PHE A 64 1.15 -7.99 -9.16
N ASP A 65 0.86 -8.77 -10.21
CA ASP A 65 -0.47 -8.85 -10.83
C ASP A 65 -1.53 -9.32 -9.83
N GLU A 66 -1.22 -10.30 -8.99
CA GLU A 66 -2.12 -10.76 -7.94
C GLU A 66 -2.40 -9.67 -6.90
N ALA A 67 -1.35 -8.98 -6.42
CA ALA A 67 -1.46 -7.92 -5.43
C ALA A 67 -2.35 -6.77 -5.94
N ILE A 68 -2.12 -6.31 -7.17
CA ILE A 68 -2.94 -5.29 -7.82
C ILE A 68 -4.38 -5.77 -7.98
N SER A 69 -4.59 -6.99 -8.49
CA SER A 69 -5.93 -7.56 -8.68
C SER A 69 -6.69 -7.68 -7.37
N ARG A 70 -6.03 -8.08 -6.28
CA ARG A 70 -6.59 -8.14 -4.93
C ARG A 70 -6.97 -6.76 -4.40
N THR A 71 -6.10 -5.77 -4.58
CA THR A 71 -6.41 -4.38 -4.20
C THR A 71 -7.62 -3.85 -4.98
N VAL A 72 -7.65 -4.02 -6.29
CA VAL A 72 -8.79 -3.58 -7.12
C VAL A 72 -10.07 -4.31 -6.73
N ARG A 73 -10.03 -5.62 -6.49
CA ARG A 73 -11.21 -6.38 -6.02
C ARG A 73 -11.73 -5.90 -4.67
N THR A 74 -10.85 -5.43 -3.79
CA THR A 74 -11.19 -4.97 -2.42
C THR A 74 -11.62 -3.50 -2.39
N ALA A 75 -11.02 -2.67 -3.23
CA ALA A 75 -11.13 -1.21 -3.20
C ALA A 75 -11.93 -0.63 -4.38
N GLY A 76 -12.22 -1.46 -5.39
CA GLY A 76 -12.85 -1.10 -6.65
C GLY A 76 -11.93 -0.42 -7.67
N ARG A 77 -10.81 0.18 -7.22
CA ARG A 77 -9.91 0.98 -8.05
C ARG A 77 -8.52 1.12 -7.41
N ILE A 78 -7.55 1.57 -8.20
CA ILE A 78 -6.31 2.20 -7.72
C ILE A 78 -6.22 3.55 -8.45
N ASP A 79 -6.16 4.65 -7.69
CA ASP A 79 -5.99 6.00 -8.23
C ASP A 79 -4.52 6.38 -8.38
N TYR A 80 -3.69 5.90 -7.45
CA TYR A 80 -2.27 6.22 -7.39
C TYR A 80 -1.47 4.95 -7.16
N LEU A 81 -0.42 4.77 -7.96
CA LEU A 81 0.57 3.73 -7.79
C LEU A 81 1.94 4.40 -7.59
N PHE A 82 2.59 4.10 -6.49
CA PHE A 82 3.92 4.61 -6.15
C PHE A 82 4.92 3.46 -6.15
N ASN A 83 5.71 3.36 -7.22
CA ASN A 83 6.79 2.38 -7.36
C ASN A 83 8.03 2.90 -6.60
N ASN A 84 8.01 2.77 -5.27
CA ASN A 84 9.08 3.22 -4.39
C ASN A 84 10.10 2.12 -4.05
N ALA A 85 9.81 0.89 -4.46
CA ALA A 85 10.72 -0.26 -4.52
C ALA A 85 10.53 -1.03 -5.82
#